data_AF-A0A135VSX3-F1
#
_entry.id   AF-A0A135VSX3-F1
#
_cell.length_a   1.000
_cell.length_b   1.000
_cell.length_c   1.000
_cell.angle_alpha   90.00
_cell.angle_beta   90.00
_cell.angle_gamma   90.00
#
_symmetry.space_group_name_H-M   'P 1'
#
loop_
_entity.id
_entity.type
_entity.pdbx_description
1 polymer ?
#
loop_
_entity_poly.entity_id
_entity_poly.type
_entity_poly.pdbx_seq_one_letter_code
_entity_poly.pdbx_strand_id
1 'polypeptide(L)'
;MSPESSNHVQMTVWCTLIPPEEIDKLVKYEEELRTVNETYEDWLVSMRSKSLIGSNIGMLLDRIRILMINIGVACALNRELAEEIQSILSSNLRKRALDIVSELPEDPPDKMAVKETLSIFFEELRFTRDIFPEEEIEKVALEIVKPFGGGKGKRGMFGKILGSPKVSSKTVDIQSTTRDAVLVSSNILKRIYMRLLSPDPWGDY
;
A
#
# COMPACT_ATOMS: atom_id res chain seq x y z
N MET A 1 -7.23 -57.88 -1.14
CA MET A 1 -6.66 -56.87 -0.22
C MET A 1 -6.04 -55.79 -1.09
N SER A 2 -6.74 -54.68 -1.24
CA SER A 2 -6.23 -53.50 -1.96
C SER A 2 -5.60 -52.57 -0.94
N PRO A 3 -4.36 -52.07 -1.12
CA PRO A 3 -3.91 -50.93 -0.38
C PRO A 3 -4.44 -49.67 -1.08
N GLU A 4 -5.50 -49.10 -0.52
CA GLU A 4 -5.82 -47.69 -0.70
C GLU A 4 -4.75 -46.89 0.01
N SER A 5 -3.87 -46.26 -0.77
CA SER A 5 -3.17 -45.05 -0.35
C SER A 5 -3.31 -44.05 -1.48
N SER A 6 -4.49 -43.42 -1.53
CA SER A 6 -4.66 -42.18 -2.26
C SER A 6 -3.68 -41.17 -1.65
N ASN A 7 -2.53 -41.01 -2.30
CA ASN A 7 -1.74 -39.79 -2.20
C ASN A 7 -2.62 -38.65 -2.74
N HIS A 8 -3.54 -38.16 -1.92
CA HIS A 8 -4.07 -36.82 -2.07
C HIS A 8 -2.88 -35.89 -1.78
N VAL A 9 -2.14 -35.56 -2.83
CA VAL A 9 -1.39 -34.31 -2.85
C VAL A 9 -2.47 -33.25 -2.71
N GLN A 10 -2.67 -32.78 -1.48
CA GLN A 10 -3.53 -31.65 -1.17
C GLN A 10 -2.95 -30.51 -2.02
N MET A 11 -3.62 -30.23 -3.15
CA MET A 11 -3.19 -29.16 -4.05
C MET A 11 -3.37 -27.89 -3.26
N THR A 12 -2.30 -27.42 -2.61
CA THR A 12 -2.26 -26.16 -1.88
C THR A 12 -2.94 -25.12 -2.76
N VAL A 13 -4.09 -24.61 -2.32
CA VAL A 13 -4.86 -23.64 -3.08
C VAL A 13 -3.96 -22.42 -3.25
N TRP A 14 -3.42 -22.28 -4.46
CA TRP A 14 -2.53 -21.20 -4.80
C TRP A 14 -3.36 -19.93 -4.98
N CYS A 15 -3.27 -19.01 -4.02
CA CYS A 15 -3.86 -17.68 -4.13
C CYS A 15 -2.75 -16.66 -4.38
N THR A 16 -2.61 -16.20 -5.63
CA THR A 16 -1.57 -15.24 -6.05
C THR A 16 -1.65 -13.91 -5.28
N LEU A 17 -2.85 -13.56 -4.81
CA LEU A 17 -3.08 -12.38 -4.00
C LEU A 17 -2.41 -12.47 -2.61
N ILE A 18 -2.22 -13.67 -2.05
CA ILE A 18 -1.60 -13.84 -0.74
C ILE A 18 -0.08 -13.99 -0.91
N PRO A 19 0.74 -13.17 -0.23
CA PRO A 19 2.19 -13.35 -0.23
C PRO A 19 2.55 -14.77 0.24
N PRO A 20 3.50 -15.47 -0.43
CA PRO A 20 3.84 -16.85 -0.08
C PRO A 20 4.18 -17.07 1.39
N GLU A 21 4.85 -16.11 2.03
CA GLU A 21 5.23 -16.12 3.45
C GLU A 21 4.05 -15.99 4.42
N GLU A 22 2.86 -15.60 3.93
CA GLU A 22 1.64 -15.41 4.71
C GLU A 22 0.65 -16.59 4.55
N ILE A 23 0.86 -17.47 3.55
CA ILE A 23 -0.07 -18.56 3.20
C ILE A 23 -0.32 -19.51 4.39
N ASP A 24 0.72 -19.84 5.16
CA ASP A 24 0.62 -20.78 6.29
C ASP A 24 -0.39 -20.33 7.35
N LYS A 25 -0.61 -19.01 7.50
CA LYS A 25 -1.60 -18.46 8.44
C LYS A 25 -3.03 -18.73 8.01
N LEU A 26 -3.25 -18.97 6.72
CA LEU A 26 -4.56 -19.07 6.08
C LEU A 26 -4.93 -20.50 5.68
N VAL A 27 -4.05 -21.49 5.87
CA VAL A 27 -4.30 -22.91 5.48
C VAL A 27 -5.59 -23.47 6.09
N LYS A 28 -6.00 -22.99 7.28
CA LYS A 28 -7.28 -23.36 7.91
C LYS A 28 -8.54 -22.93 7.14
N TYR A 29 -8.39 -22.09 6.11
CA TYR A 29 -9.45 -21.54 5.27
C TYR A 29 -9.31 -21.97 3.80
N GLU A 30 -8.75 -23.16 3.54
CA GLU A 30 -8.44 -23.63 2.18
C GLU A 30 -9.60 -23.53 1.19
N GLU A 31 -10.83 -23.85 1.63
CA GLU A 31 -12.02 -23.79 0.78
C GLU A 31 -12.36 -22.33 0.40
N GLU A 32 -12.34 -21.41 1.37
CA GLU A 32 -12.64 -19.99 1.12
C GLU A 32 -11.52 -19.29 0.34
N LEU A 33 -10.26 -19.71 0.50
CA LEU A 33 -9.14 -19.17 -0.27
C LEU A 33 -9.30 -19.38 -1.77
N ARG A 34 -10.02 -20.42 -2.19
CA ARG A 34 -10.34 -20.64 -3.62
C ARG A 34 -11.24 -19.52 -4.13
N THR A 35 -12.29 -19.17 -3.39
CA THR A 35 -13.20 -18.08 -3.74
C THR A 35 -12.51 -16.73 -3.73
N VAL A 36 -11.59 -16.50 -2.78
CA VAL A 36 -10.72 -15.30 -2.73
C VAL A 36 -9.87 -15.22 -4.00
N ASN A 37 -9.26 -16.33 -4.43
CA ASN A 37 -8.45 -16.36 -5.64
C ASN A 37 -9.28 -16.08 -6.90
N GLU A 38 -10.44 -16.72 -7.05
CA GLU A 38 -11.38 -16.45 -8.16
C GLU A 38 -11.79 -14.98 -8.21
N THR A 39 -12.11 -14.40 -7.05
CA THR A 39 -12.46 -12.98 -6.92
C THR A 39 -11.32 -12.05 -7.33
N TYR A 40 -10.09 -12.42 -7.00
CA TYR A 40 -8.92 -11.66 -7.42
C TYR A 40 -8.70 -11.75 -8.94
N GLU A 41 -8.84 -12.93 -9.54
CA GLU A 41 -8.74 -13.11 -10.99
C GLU A 41 -9.83 -12.32 -11.75
N ASP A 42 -11.06 -12.29 -11.24
CA ASP A 42 -12.13 -11.45 -11.80
C ASP A 42 -11.78 -9.96 -11.73
N TRP A 43 -11.21 -9.51 -10.60
CA TRP A 43 -10.72 -8.15 -10.46
C TRP A 43 -9.58 -7.86 -11.44
N LEU A 44 -8.62 -8.79 -11.62
CA LEU A 44 -7.52 -8.67 -12.58
C LEU A 44 -8.04 -8.48 -14.01
N VAL A 45 -8.99 -9.32 -14.44
CA VAL A 45 -9.59 -9.25 -15.77
C VAL A 45 -10.29 -7.90 -15.97
N SER A 46 -11.08 -7.45 -15.00
CA SER A 46 -11.76 -6.15 -15.04
C SER A 46 -10.78 -4.98 -15.15
N MET A 47 -9.68 -5.06 -14.40
CA MET A 47 -8.72 -3.97 -14.24
C MET A 47 -7.69 -3.85 -15.36
N ARG A 48 -7.28 -4.97 -15.99
CA ARG A 48 -6.31 -4.96 -17.11
C ARG A 48 -6.78 -4.11 -18.31
N SER A 49 -8.08 -3.97 -18.50
CA SER A 49 -8.66 -3.13 -19.57
C SER A 49 -8.61 -1.62 -19.27
N LYS A 50 -8.33 -1.23 -18.02
CA LYS A 50 -8.40 0.16 -17.58
C LYS A 50 -7.08 0.87 -17.82
N SER A 51 -7.13 1.99 -18.55
CA SER A 51 -5.94 2.83 -18.79
C SER A 51 -5.31 3.30 -17.48
N LEU A 52 -3.97 3.32 -17.46
CA LEU A 52 -3.14 3.97 -16.44
C LEU A 52 -2.68 5.38 -16.85
N ILE A 53 -2.73 5.68 -18.14
CA ILE A 53 -2.43 7.01 -18.66
C ILE A 53 -3.51 7.96 -18.15
N GLY A 54 -3.08 9.02 -17.46
CA GLY A 54 -3.98 10.00 -16.84
C GLY A 54 -4.63 9.55 -15.53
N SER A 55 -4.34 8.35 -15.01
CA SER A 55 -4.83 7.95 -13.68
C SER A 55 -4.13 8.77 -12.59
N ASN A 56 -4.94 9.45 -11.77
CA ASN A 56 -4.48 10.16 -10.58
C ASN A 56 -4.43 9.22 -9.36
N ILE A 57 -3.96 9.73 -8.22
CA ILE A 57 -3.84 8.97 -6.98
C ILE A 57 -5.20 8.44 -6.50
N GLY A 58 -6.26 9.25 -6.50
CA GLY A 58 -7.60 8.84 -6.07
C GLY A 58 -8.16 7.65 -6.87
N MET A 59 -8.01 7.67 -8.19
CA MET A 59 -8.44 6.56 -9.05
C MET A 59 -7.68 5.27 -8.76
N LEU A 60 -6.38 5.33 -8.47
CA LEU A 60 -5.57 4.14 -8.18
C LEU A 60 -5.93 3.54 -6.82
N LEU A 61 -6.12 4.39 -5.81
CA LEU A 61 -6.57 3.97 -4.49
C LEU A 61 -7.97 3.36 -4.56
N ASP A 62 -8.88 3.94 -5.33
CA ASP A 62 -10.23 3.39 -5.47
C ASP A 62 -10.23 2.00 -6.12
N ARG A 63 -9.38 1.77 -7.13
CA ARG A 63 -9.23 0.44 -7.74
C ARG A 63 -8.71 -0.60 -6.75
N ILE A 64 -7.76 -0.23 -5.89
CA ILE A 64 -7.24 -1.09 -4.81
C ILE A 64 -8.33 -1.29 -3.74
N ARG A 65 -9.09 -0.25 -3.41
CA ARG A 65 -10.21 -0.34 -2.45
C ARG A 65 -11.30 -1.28 -2.96
N ILE A 66 -11.64 -1.23 -4.25
CA ILE A 66 -12.57 -2.16 -4.89
C ILE A 66 -12.08 -3.61 -4.76
N LEU A 67 -10.76 -3.86 -4.90
CA LEU A 67 -10.21 -5.19 -4.61
C LEU A 67 -10.50 -5.59 -3.16
N MET A 68 -10.15 -4.74 -2.19
CA MET A 68 -10.39 -5.02 -0.76
C MET A 68 -11.86 -5.31 -0.45
N ILE A 69 -12.79 -4.57 -1.07
CA ILE A 69 -14.23 -4.77 -0.94
C ILE A 69 -14.65 -6.11 -1.53
N ASN A 70 -14.21 -6.42 -2.76
CA ASN A 70 -14.55 -7.69 -3.42
C ASN A 70 -14.08 -8.88 -2.58
N ILE A 71 -12.88 -8.82 -2.00
CA ILE A 71 -12.37 -9.84 -1.09
C ILE A 71 -13.22 -9.93 0.19
N GLY A 72 -13.62 -8.80 0.76
CA GLY A 72 -14.53 -8.79 1.90
C GLY A 72 -15.88 -9.45 1.60
N VAL A 73 -16.41 -9.26 0.38
CA VAL A 73 -17.65 -9.91 -0.09
C VAL A 73 -17.44 -11.40 -0.33
N ALA A 74 -16.31 -11.80 -0.92
CA ALA A 74 -15.96 -13.22 -1.11
C ALA A 74 -15.90 -13.97 0.22
N CYS A 75 -15.43 -13.31 1.27
CA CYS A 75 -15.35 -13.83 2.63
C CYS A 75 -16.59 -13.53 3.49
N ALA A 76 -17.75 -13.20 2.91
CA ALA A 76 -18.91 -12.68 3.67
C ALA A 76 -19.38 -13.58 4.84
N LEU A 77 -19.18 -14.89 4.73
CA LEU A 77 -19.53 -15.86 5.79
C LEU A 77 -18.40 -16.08 6.81
N ASN A 78 -17.20 -15.53 6.56
CA ASN A 78 -16.01 -15.70 7.37
C ASN A 78 -15.30 -14.34 7.56
N ARG A 79 -15.81 -13.58 8.53
CA ARG A 79 -15.29 -12.23 8.84
C ARG A 79 -13.82 -12.24 9.27
N GLU A 80 -13.40 -13.24 10.04
CA GLU A 80 -12.01 -13.36 10.50
C GLU A 80 -11.05 -13.48 9.31
N LEU A 81 -11.36 -14.35 8.34
CA LEU A 81 -10.61 -14.47 7.10
C LEU A 81 -10.57 -13.15 6.31
N ALA A 82 -11.72 -12.47 6.20
CA ALA A 82 -11.81 -11.19 5.49
C ALA A 82 -10.87 -10.14 6.10
N GLU A 83 -10.91 -10.00 7.43
CA GLU A 83 -10.08 -9.05 8.18
C GLU A 83 -8.59 -9.42 8.09
N GLU A 84 -8.25 -10.71 8.19
CA GLU A 84 -6.88 -11.20 8.09
C GLU A 84 -6.28 -10.92 6.70
N ILE A 85 -7.00 -11.26 5.62
CA ILE A 85 -6.53 -11.00 4.25
C ILE A 85 -6.38 -9.49 4.01
N GLN A 86 -7.38 -8.68 4.39
CA GLN A 86 -7.30 -7.22 4.21
C GLN A 86 -6.13 -6.61 5.01
N SER A 87 -5.83 -7.16 6.19
CA SER A 87 -4.67 -6.78 7.00
C SER A 87 -3.35 -7.14 6.31
N ILE A 88 -3.20 -8.39 5.85
CA ILE A 88 -2.03 -8.89 5.10
C ILE A 88 -1.77 -7.99 3.88
N LEU A 89 -2.79 -7.75 3.08
CA LEU A 89 -2.68 -6.93 1.87
C LEU A 89 -2.31 -5.49 2.21
N SER A 90 -2.98 -4.89 3.19
CA SER A 90 -2.69 -3.50 3.59
C SER A 90 -1.26 -3.35 4.11
N SER A 91 -0.78 -4.31 4.89
CA SER A 91 0.59 -4.33 5.43
C SER A 91 1.63 -4.43 4.31
N ASN A 92 1.45 -5.37 3.38
CA ASN A 92 2.40 -5.58 2.28
C ASN A 92 2.40 -4.43 1.27
N LEU A 93 1.23 -3.87 0.95
CA LEU A 93 1.13 -2.68 0.10
C LEU A 93 1.80 -1.47 0.75
N ARG A 94 1.61 -1.27 2.06
CA ARG A 94 2.28 -0.20 2.82
C ARG A 94 3.79 -0.40 2.81
N LYS A 95 4.27 -1.59 3.16
CA LYS A 95 5.69 -1.92 3.17
C LYS A 95 6.32 -1.60 1.82
N ARG A 96 5.74 -2.10 0.72
CA ARG A 96 6.25 -1.86 -0.62
C ARG A 96 6.21 -0.37 -1.02
N ALA A 97 5.18 0.37 -0.61
CA ALA A 97 5.15 1.82 -0.82
C ALA A 97 6.29 2.53 -0.10
N LEU A 98 6.52 2.19 1.17
CA LEU A 98 7.59 2.76 1.99
C LEU A 98 8.98 2.37 1.49
N ASP A 99 9.16 1.15 1.00
CA ASP A 99 10.41 0.71 0.36
C ASP A 99 10.73 1.61 -0.84
N ILE A 100 9.75 1.87 -1.73
CA ILE A 100 9.92 2.78 -2.86
C ILE A 100 10.20 4.22 -2.40
N VAL A 101 9.53 4.69 -1.34
CA VAL A 101 9.79 6.02 -0.76
C VAL A 101 11.22 6.10 -0.22
N SER A 102 11.73 5.04 0.40
CA SER A 102 13.08 5.00 0.98
C SER A 102 14.18 5.21 -0.07
N GLU A 103 13.92 4.82 -1.31
CA GLU A 103 14.81 5.00 -2.47
C GLU A 103 14.76 6.41 -3.07
N LEU A 104 13.83 7.26 -2.65
CA LEU A 104 13.74 8.64 -3.14
C LEU A 104 14.95 9.47 -2.67
N PRO A 105 15.41 10.43 -3.51
CA PRO A 105 16.55 11.29 -3.18
C PRO A 105 16.24 12.18 -1.98
N GLU A 106 17.25 12.40 -1.14
CA GLU A 106 17.17 13.25 0.06
C GLU A 106 17.71 14.66 -0.16
N ASP A 107 18.43 14.89 -1.25
CA ASP A 107 18.96 16.20 -1.63
C ASP A 107 18.35 16.68 -2.95
N PRO A 108 18.03 17.99 -3.10
CA PRO A 108 18.10 19.08 -2.11
C PRO A 108 16.95 19.05 -1.06
N PRO A 109 16.88 19.97 -0.08
CA PRO A 109 15.88 19.97 1.01
C PRO A 109 14.41 19.80 0.59
N ASP A 110 14.00 20.34 -0.57
CA ASP A 110 12.64 20.16 -1.07
C ASP A 110 12.33 18.68 -1.37
N LYS A 111 13.33 17.89 -1.79
CA LYS A 111 13.19 16.44 -1.99
C LYS A 111 13.12 15.68 -0.68
N MET A 112 13.86 16.11 0.34
CA MET A 112 13.72 15.59 1.71
C MET A 112 12.29 15.79 2.23
N ALA A 113 11.72 16.99 2.07
CA ALA A 113 10.37 17.29 2.51
C ALA A 113 9.32 16.45 1.78
N VAL A 114 9.47 16.24 0.47
CA VAL A 114 8.60 15.33 -0.30
C VAL A 114 8.73 13.89 0.21
N LYS A 115 9.94 13.40 0.45
CA LYS A 115 10.18 12.04 0.96
C LYS A 115 9.55 11.84 2.35
N GLU A 116 9.73 12.79 3.26
CA GLU A 116 9.13 12.74 4.60
C GLU A 116 7.60 12.79 4.54
N THR A 117 7.04 13.66 3.68
CA THR A 117 5.59 13.75 3.43
C THR A 117 5.02 12.42 2.95
N LEU A 118 5.68 11.78 1.97
CA LEU A 118 5.25 10.50 1.44
C LEU A 118 5.41 9.36 2.43
N SER A 119 6.45 9.39 3.26
CA SER A 119 6.67 8.38 4.30
C SER A 119 5.50 8.38 5.28
N ILE A 120 5.12 9.55 5.79
CA ILE A 120 3.99 9.68 6.73
C ILE A 120 2.66 9.35 6.03
N PHE A 121 2.44 9.88 4.81
CA PHE A 121 1.22 9.58 4.05
C PHE A 121 1.00 8.08 3.85
N PHE A 122 2.01 7.33 3.40
CA PHE A 122 1.87 5.89 3.17
C PHE A 122 1.84 5.08 4.47
N GLU A 123 2.49 5.53 5.55
CA GLU A 123 2.39 4.91 6.87
C GLU A 123 0.93 4.94 7.37
N GLU A 124 0.27 6.09 7.25
CA GLU A 124 -1.08 6.31 7.75
C GLU A 124 -2.19 5.84 6.78
N LEU A 125 -1.84 5.59 5.52
CA LEU A 125 -2.79 5.22 4.46
C LEU A 125 -3.58 3.96 4.83
N ARG A 126 -4.91 4.05 4.67
CA ARG A 126 -5.86 2.96 4.85
C ARG A 126 -6.50 2.59 3.51
N PHE A 127 -5.98 1.54 2.86
CA PHE A 127 -6.46 1.06 1.55
C PHE A 127 -7.92 0.60 1.51
N THR A 128 -8.54 0.36 2.67
CA THR A 128 -9.94 -0.08 2.80
C THR A 128 -10.93 1.08 2.97
N ARG A 129 -10.45 2.33 3.09
CA ARG A 129 -11.30 3.50 3.32
C ARG A 129 -11.31 4.43 2.13
N ASP A 130 -12.41 5.15 2.00
CA ASP A 130 -12.47 6.29 1.10
C ASP A 130 -11.67 7.46 1.70
N ILE A 131 -10.85 8.09 0.88
CA ILE A 131 -9.99 9.22 1.27
C ILE A 131 -9.90 10.22 0.14
N PHE A 132 -9.64 11.48 0.48
CA PHE A 132 -9.25 12.52 -0.47
C PHE A 132 -7.72 12.66 -0.44
N PRO A 133 -6.97 11.92 -1.27
CA PRO A 133 -5.53 11.77 -1.09
C PRO A 133 -4.76 13.08 -1.23
N GLU A 134 -5.21 13.99 -2.10
CA GLU A 134 -4.60 15.31 -2.22
C GLU A 134 -4.72 16.12 -0.91
N GLU A 135 -5.88 16.06 -0.24
CA GLU A 135 -6.09 16.72 1.05
C GLU A 135 -5.27 16.08 2.18
N GLU A 136 -5.17 14.75 2.20
CA GLU A 136 -4.37 14.03 3.20
C GLU A 136 -2.87 14.35 3.03
N ILE A 137 -2.37 14.38 1.79
CA ILE A 137 -0.99 14.78 1.49
C ILE A 137 -0.75 16.23 1.90
N GLU A 138 -1.69 17.14 1.63
CA GLU A 138 -1.57 18.55 2.03
C GLU A 138 -1.51 18.70 3.57
N LYS A 139 -2.36 17.98 4.31
CA LYS A 139 -2.34 17.98 5.78
C LYS A 139 -0.98 17.56 6.31
N VAL A 140 -0.41 16.47 5.79
CA VAL A 140 0.91 15.97 6.18
C VAL A 140 2.01 16.97 5.83
N ALA A 141 2.00 17.53 4.61
CA ALA A 141 2.99 18.51 4.18
C ALA A 141 2.96 19.79 5.07
N LEU A 142 1.77 20.24 5.48
CA LEU A 142 1.60 21.35 6.40
C LEU A 142 2.23 21.06 7.77
N GLU A 143 2.13 19.84 8.28
CA GLU A 143 2.70 19.45 9.57
C GLU A 143 4.24 19.41 9.54
N ILE A 144 4.83 19.00 8.41
CA ILE A 144 6.29 18.91 8.23
C ILE A 144 6.92 20.29 8.00
N VAL A 145 6.28 21.17 7.23
CA VAL A 145 6.89 22.46 6.87
C VAL A 145 6.70 23.54 7.95
N LYS A 146 5.61 23.50 8.73
CA LYS A 146 5.38 24.42 9.87
C LYS A 146 6.53 24.48 10.89
N PRO A 147 7.21 23.38 11.30
CA PRO A 147 8.32 23.44 12.24
C PRO A 147 9.61 24.10 11.70
N PHE A 148 9.73 24.34 10.38
CA PHE A 148 10.90 25.05 9.82
C PHE A 148 10.78 26.58 9.87
N GLY A 149 9.60 27.12 10.25
CA GLY A 149 9.29 28.56 10.16
C GLY A 149 9.09 29.31 11.48
N GLY A 150 9.05 28.66 12.65
CA GLY A 150 8.93 29.42 13.90
C GLY A 150 8.65 28.61 15.15
N GLY A 151 9.35 28.97 16.23
CA GLY A 151 8.85 28.79 17.59
C GLY A 151 9.26 27.50 18.30
N LYS A 152 9.97 27.68 19.43
CA LYS A 152 10.24 26.65 20.43
C LYS A 152 8.95 25.95 20.90
N GLY A 153 8.95 24.61 20.82
CA GLY A 153 8.34 23.74 21.84
C GLY A 153 6.95 23.18 21.54
N LYS A 154 6.87 21.88 21.24
CA LYS A 154 6.37 20.86 22.19
C LYS A 154 6.70 19.47 21.63
N ARG A 155 7.50 18.72 22.40
CA ARG A 155 7.74 17.29 22.21
C ARG A 155 6.45 16.52 22.56
N GLY A 156 6.00 15.66 21.65
CA GLY A 156 5.05 14.59 21.87
C GLY A 156 5.19 13.58 20.73
N MET A 157 6.13 12.66 20.82
CA MET A 157 5.91 11.28 21.28
C MET A 157 5.56 10.31 20.13
N PHE A 158 6.43 10.23 19.11
CA PHE A 158 6.60 9.01 18.30
C PHE A 158 8.08 8.79 17.98
N GLY A 159 8.41 7.50 17.82
CA GLY A 159 9.71 6.83 17.85
C GLY A 159 10.97 7.57 17.37
N LYS A 160 12.06 7.27 18.07
CA LYS A 160 13.47 7.48 17.67
C LYS A 160 13.69 7.13 16.19
N ILE A 161 13.99 8.12 15.35
CA ILE A 161 14.77 7.91 14.12
C ILE A 161 15.86 8.98 14.06
N LEU A 162 17.00 8.56 13.49
CA LEU A 162 18.34 9.11 13.48
C LEU A 162 18.46 10.64 13.28
N GLY A 163 19.51 11.20 13.87
CA GLY A 163 19.85 12.61 13.77
C GLY A 163 20.01 13.10 12.34
N SER A 164 19.08 13.96 11.91
CA SER A 164 19.19 14.72 10.67
C SER A 164 20.16 15.91 10.86
N PRO A 165 21.03 16.19 9.87
CA PRO A 165 21.89 17.35 9.90
C PRO A 165 21.03 18.62 9.82
N LYS A 166 21.44 19.69 10.51
CA LYS A 166 20.81 21.01 10.45
C LYS A 166 20.78 21.50 9.00
N VAL A 167 19.66 21.29 8.32
CA VAL A 167 19.41 21.84 6.99
C VAL A 167 19.27 23.35 7.13
N SER A 168 20.11 24.08 6.40
CA SER A 168 20.07 25.54 6.30
C SER A 168 18.68 26.01 5.89
N SER A 169 18.19 27.07 6.53
CA SER A 169 16.86 27.66 6.39
C SER A 169 16.57 28.26 5.00
N LYS A 170 16.57 27.43 3.95
CA LYS A 170 15.77 27.72 2.77
C LYS A 170 14.34 27.33 3.12
N THR A 171 13.45 28.31 3.06
CA THR A 171 12.02 28.15 3.29
C THR A 171 11.49 27.15 2.26
N VAL A 172 11.26 25.91 2.69
CA VAL A 172 10.60 24.88 1.86
C VAL A 172 9.20 25.39 1.54
N ASP A 173 8.82 25.37 0.26
CA ASP A 173 7.48 25.79 -0.16
C ASP A 173 6.49 24.64 -0.03
N ILE A 174 5.43 24.87 0.77
CA ILE A 174 4.36 23.90 1.01
C ILE A 174 3.63 23.57 -0.29
N GLN A 175 3.34 24.57 -1.13
CA GLN A 175 2.57 24.35 -2.35
C GLN A 175 3.37 23.48 -3.34
N SER A 176 4.65 23.80 -3.53
CA SER A 176 5.55 22.97 -4.32
C SER A 176 5.71 21.57 -3.75
N THR A 177 5.87 21.43 -2.43
CA THR A 177 6.03 20.12 -1.76
C THR A 177 4.80 19.25 -1.93
N THR A 178 3.60 19.80 -1.68
CA THR A 178 2.32 19.08 -1.86
C THR A 178 2.15 18.65 -3.31
N ARG A 179 2.40 19.55 -4.28
CA ARG A 179 2.28 19.23 -5.71
C ARG A 179 3.23 18.11 -6.13
N ASP A 180 4.50 18.19 -5.72
CA ASP A 180 5.50 17.16 -6.01
C ASP A 180 5.13 15.84 -5.33
N ALA A 181 4.70 15.87 -4.07
CA ALA A 181 4.27 14.69 -3.33
C ALA A 181 3.07 14.00 -4.00
N VAL A 182 2.06 14.75 -4.47
CA VAL A 182 0.93 14.18 -5.24
C VAL A 182 1.40 13.52 -6.54
N LEU A 183 2.34 14.12 -7.25
CA LEU A 183 2.88 13.54 -8.48
C LEU A 183 3.66 12.25 -8.21
N VAL A 184 4.53 12.27 -7.20
CA VAL A 184 5.37 11.12 -6.85
C VAL A 184 4.52 10.00 -6.25
N SER A 185 3.54 10.29 -5.39
CA SER A 185 2.62 9.30 -4.84
C SER A 185 1.80 8.60 -5.93
N SER A 186 1.33 9.34 -6.96
CA SER A 186 0.69 8.77 -8.13
C SER A 186 1.60 7.76 -8.85
N ASN A 187 2.90 8.07 -8.99
CA ASN A 187 3.85 7.15 -9.63
C ASN A 187 4.13 5.91 -8.77
N ILE A 188 4.25 6.07 -7.46
CA ILE A 188 4.40 4.96 -6.51
C ILE A 188 3.19 4.02 -6.60
N LEU A 189 1.98 4.58 -6.53
CA LEU A 189 0.76 3.79 -6.63
C LEU A 189 0.56 3.14 -7.99
N LYS A 190 1.02 3.77 -9.09
CA LYS A 190 1.04 3.12 -10.41
C LYS A 190 1.94 1.88 -10.40
N ARG A 191 3.12 1.96 -9.80
CA ARG A 191 4.04 0.81 -9.67
C ARG A 191 3.41 -0.30 -8.84
N ILE A 192 2.84 0.02 -7.69
CA ILE A 192 2.14 -0.94 -6.82
C ILE A 192 0.96 -1.57 -7.53
N TYR A 193 0.13 -0.76 -8.17
CA TYR A 193 -1.04 -1.25 -8.90
C TYR A 193 -0.64 -2.14 -10.09
N MET A 194 0.40 -1.78 -10.84
CA MET A 194 0.92 -2.63 -11.92
C MET A 194 1.43 -3.98 -11.40
N ARG A 195 2.05 -4.01 -10.22
CA ARG A 195 2.41 -5.27 -9.55
C ARG A 195 1.17 -6.07 -9.20
N LEU A 196 0.15 -5.45 -8.63
CA LEU A 196 -1.13 -6.11 -8.37
C LEU A 196 -1.82 -6.65 -9.63
N LEU A 197 -1.44 -6.23 -10.84
CA LEU A 197 -1.95 -6.79 -12.10
C LEU A 197 -1.09 -7.93 -12.68
N SER A 198 0.09 -8.15 -12.10
CA SER A 198 1.05 -9.20 -12.46
C SER A 198 0.54 -10.57 -12.02
N PRO A 199 0.91 -11.65 -12.73
CA PRO A 199 0.74 -13.02 -12.24
C PRO A 199 1.44 -13.31 -10.89
N ASP A 200 2.48 -12.54 -10.59
CA ASP A 200 3.20 -12.55 -9.31
C ASP A 200 3.28 -11.11 -8.78
N PRO A 201 2.33 -10.69 -7.92
CA PRO A 201 2.29 -9.33 -7.39
C PRO A 201 3.35 -9.06 -6.31
N TRP A 202 3.95 -10.11 -5.75
CA TRP A 202 4.85 -10.02 -4.59
C TRP A 202 6.32 -10.19 -4.97
N GLY A 203 6.63 -10.83 -6.09
CA GLY A 203 7.99 -11.07 -6.55
C GLY A 203 8.84 -9.82 -6.84
N ASP A 204 10.14 -10.07 -6.96
CA ASP A 204 11.21 -9.05 -7.03
C ASP A 204 11.55 -8.54 -8.44
N TYR A 205 10.96 -9.10 -9.51
CA TYR A 205 11.35 -8.85 -10.91
C TYR A 205 11.47 -7.39 -11.34
#